data_AF-A0A925YEZ1-F1
#
_entry.id   AF-A0A925YEZ1-F1
#
_cell.length_a   1.000
_cell.length_b   1.000
_cell.length_c   1.000
_cell.angle_alpha   90.00
_cell.angle_beta   90.00
_cell.angle_gamma   90.00
#
_symmetry.space_group_name_H-M   'P 1'
#
loop_
_entity.id
_entity.type
_entity.pdbx_description
1 polymer ?
#
loop_
_entity_poly.entity_id
_entity_poly.type
_entity_poly.pdbx_seq_one_letter_code
_entity_poly.pdbx_strand_id
1 'polypeptide(L)'
;MHDNICHPEPLIGLTLSMINRHGLIAGATGTGKTKTLQLIAEQLSAAGVPVFLADVKGDVSGIAAPGASNPNIEKRSQQTGHAWKAAGFPVEFLSLTGKKGAQLRATVSSFGPMALAKVLDLNETQTSVLTLVFKYCDDKKLPLLDFADLRTVLQHLTGEGAAELASYGGISKQTVGVLLREMVELEQQGAGTFFGEPEFELDDLIEVSPEGRGRVSVLALSDVQEKPALFSTFMMWMLAR
;
A
#
# COMPACT_ATOMS: atom_id res chain seq x y z
N MET A 1 -34.99 3.54 -7.47
CA MET A 1 -36.03 3.17 -6.49
C MET A 1 -37.04 4.29 -6.47
N HIS A 2 -38.31 3.99 -6.70
CA HIS A 2 -39.43 4.93 -6.54
C HIS A 2 -40.50 4.20 -5.74
N ASP A 3 -41.03 4.82 -4.69
CA ASP A 3 -42.03 4.22 -3.78
C ASP A 3 -41.66 2.83 -3.23
N ASN A 4 -40.39 2.64 -2.85
CA ASN A 4 -39.82 1.35 -2.39
C ASN A 4 -39.83 0.22 -3.43
N ILE A 5 -40.14 0.53 -4.68
CA ILE A 5 -40.06 -0.41 -5.81
C ILE A 5 -38.73 -0.19 -6.55
N CYS A 6 -38.03 -1.29 -6.83
CA CYS A 6 -36.85 -1.28 -7.68
C CYS A 6 -37.29 -1.37 -9.13
N HIS A 7 -37.06 -0.30 -9.89
CA HIS A 7 -37.27 -0.30 -11.34
C HIS A 7 -35.95 -0.72 -11.99
N PRO A 8 -35.93 -1.81 -12.78
CA PRO A 8 -34.70 -2.34 -13.38
C PRO A 8 -34.21 -1.51 -14.58
N GLU A 9 -35.05 -0.61 -15.11
CA GLU A 9 -34.70 0.26 -16.23
C GLU A 9 -34.84 1.75 -15.87
N PRO A 10 -33.92 2.61 -16.37
CA PRO A 10 -32.70 2.25 -17.08
C PRO A 10 -31.66 1.61 -16.15
N LEU A 11 -30.81 0.73 -16.70
CA LEU A 11 -29.67 0.20 -15.95
C LEU A 11 -28.74 1.33 -15.55
N ILE A 12 -28.38 1.38 -14.27
CA ILE A 12 -27.48 2.39 -13.73
C ILE A 12 -26.04 1.86 -13.80
N GLY A 13 -25.18 2.60 -14.47
CA GLY A 13 -23.75 2.29 -14.58
C GLY A 13 -22.88 3.51 -14.31
N LEU A 14 -21.64 3.27 -13.92
CA LEU A 14 -20.61 4.29 -13.82
C LEU A 14 -19.81 4.29 -15.14
N THR A 15 -19.63 5.46 -15.74
CA THR A 15 -18.73 5.58 -16.89
C THR A 15 -17.29 5.41 -16.42
N LEU A 16 -16.51 4.58 -17.11
CA LEU A 16 -15.11 4.31 -16.73
C LEU A 16 -14.27 5.59 -16.63
N SER A 17 -14.51 6.56 -17.51
CA SER A 17 -13.84 7.86 -17.49
C SER A 17 -14.14 8.70 -16.25
N MET A 18 -15.18 8.39 -15.48
CA MET A 18 -15.52 9.08 -14.23
C MET A 18 -14.90 8.40 -13.00
N ILE A 19 -14.33 7.20 -13.14
CA ILE A 19 -13.66 6.48 -12.03
C ILE A 19 -12.32 7.13 -11.65
N ASN A 20 -11.76 7.98 -12.52
CA ASN A 20 -10.63 8.84 -12.16
C ASN A 20 -11.00 9.97 -11.16
N ARG A 21 -12.28 10.09 -10.79
CA ARG A 21 -12.75 10.98 -9.72
C ARG A 21 -12.92 10.19 -8.43
N HIS A 22 -12.72 10.87 -7.32
CA HIS A 22 -12.84 10.26 -6.01
C HIS A 22 -14.30 9.93 -5.72
N GLY A 23 -14.55 8.75 -5.13
CA GLY A 23 -15.88 8.27 -4.76
C GLY A 23 -15.95 7.90 -3.28
N LEU A 24 -17.16 7.96 -2.71
CA LEU A 24 -17.44 7.57 -1.32
C LEU A 24 -18.58 6.55 -1.28
N ILE A 25 -18.31 5.37 -0.70
CA ILE A 25 -19.33 4.37 -0.40
C ILE A 25 -19.65 4.45 1.10
N ALA A 26 -20.76 5.10 1.45
CA ALA A 26 -21.22 5.27 2.82
C ALA A 26 -22.48 4.44 3.11
N GLY A 27 -22.66 4.06 4.38
CA GLY A 27 -23.83 3.30 4.84
C GLY A 27 -23.58 2.63 6.19
N ALA A 28 -24.64 2.21 6.88
CA ALA A 28 -24.53 1.50 8.16
C ALA A 28 -23.87 0.11 8.00
N THR A 29 -23.52 -0.53 9.11
CA THR A 29 -23.03 -1.92 9.08
C THR A 29 -24.10 -2.83 8.50
N GLY A 30 -23.71 -3.78 7.65
CA GLY A 30 -24.65 -4.71 7.00
C GLY A 30 -25.38 -4.16 5.76
N THR A 31 -25.21 -2.89 5.38
CA THR A 31 -25.88 -2.31 4.20
C THR A 31 -25.21 -2.64 2.87
N GLY A 32 -24.26 -3.58 2.84
CA GLY A 32 -23.62 -4.06 1.62
C GLY A 32 -22.42 -3.27 1.11
N LYS A 33 -21.83 -2.35 1.89
CA LYS A 33 -20.65 -1.55 1.48
C LYS A 33 -19.53 -2.38 0.84
N THR A 34 -19.10 -3.45 1.50
CA THR A 34 -18.04 -4.35 1.00
C THR A 34 -18.46 -5.02 -0.32
N LYS A 35 -19.73 -5.41 -0.46
CA LYS A 35 -20.24 -6.03 -1.69
C LYS A 35 -20.33 -5.03 -2.84
N THR A 36 -20.68 -3.77 -2.56
CA THR A 36 -20.61 -2.69 -3.55
C THR A 36 -19.18 -2.45 -4.02
N LEU A 37 -18.22 -2.35 -3.09
CA LEU A 37 -16.80 -2.18 -3.42
C LEU A 37 -16.27 -3.36 -4.25
N GLN A 38 -16.60 -4.59 -3.83
CA GLN A 38 -16.24 -5.81 -4.56
C GLN A 38 -16.79 -5.78 -5.99
N LEU A 39 -18.08 -5.47 -6.17
CA LEU A 39 -18.70 -5.43 -7.50
C LEU A 39 -18.07 -4.35 -8.41
N ILE A 40 -17.67 -3.20 -7.86
CA ILE A 40 -16.95 -2.17 -8.61
C ILE A 40 -15.58 -2.69 -9.06
N ALA A 41 -14.83 -3.34 -8.16
CA ALA A 41 -13.54 -3.92 -8.50
C ALA A 41 -13.64 -5.02 -9.57
N GLU A 42 -14.64 -5.90 -9.45
CA GLU A 42 -14.95 -6.93 -10.45
C GLU A 42 -15.24 -6.32 -11.83
N GLN A 43 -16.05 -5.26 -11.89
CA GLN A 43 -16.40 -4.58 -13.14
C GLN A 43 -15.20 -3.83 -13.76
N LEU A 44 -14.35 -3.21 -12.94
CA LEU A 44 -13.13 -2.55 -13.40
C LEU A 44 -12.13 -3.57 -13.96
N SER A 45 -11.89 -4.67 -13.23
CA SER A 45 -11.07 -5.78 -13.70
C SER A 45 -11.60 -6.36 -15.01
N ALA A 46 -12.92 -6.59 -15.12
CA ALA A 46 -13.55 -7.06 -16.36
C ALA A 46 -13.38 -6.08 -17.54
N ALA A 47 -13.24 -4.78 -17.26
CA ALA A 47 -12.99 -3.74 -18.26
C ALA A 47 -11.49 -3.53 -18.58
N GLY A 48 -10.59 -4.37 -18.03
CA GLY A 48 -9.16 -4.26 -18.26
C GLY A 48 -8.46 -3.22 -17.38
N VAL A 49 -9.13 -2.70 -16.35
CA VAL A 49 -8.57 -1.70 -15.42
C VAL A 49 -7.99 -2.42 -14.20
N PRO A 50 -6.68 -2.34 -13.93
CA PRO A 50 -6.07 -2.89 -12.73
C PRO A 50 -6.62 -2.21 -11.47
N VAL A 51 -6.77 -2.97 -10.39
CA VAL A 51 -7.40 -2.49 -9.15
C VAL A 51 -6.53 -2.87 -7.95
N PHE A 52 -6.16 -1.87 -7.15
CA PHE A 52 -5.58 -2.09 -5.83
C PHE A 52 -6.65 -1.96 -4.73
N LEU A 53 -6.75 -2.95 -3.85
CA LEU A 53 -7.72 -2.99 -2.75
C LEU A 53 -7.01 -3.18 -1.41
N ALA A 54 -7.24 -2.28 -0.47
CA ALA A 54 -6.86 -2.46 0.93
C ALA A 54 -7.95 -3.21 1.70
N ASP A 55 -7.73 -4.49 2.01
CA ASP A 55 -8.70 -5.35 2.70
C ASP A 55 -8.40 -5.44 4.20
N VAL A 56 -9.04 -4.55 4.95
CA VAL A 56 -8.94 -4.49 6.42
C VAL A 56 -9.58 -5.71 7.09
N LYS A 57 -10.69 -6.23 6.54
CA LYS A 57 -11.49 -7.27 7.20
C LYS A 57 -11.21 -8.68 6.68
N GLY A 58 -10.60 -8.81 5.50
CA GLY A 58 -10.42 -10.09 4.81
C GLY A 58 -11.65 -10.51 3.98
N ASP A 59 -12.64 -9.64 3.85
CA ASP A 59 -13.96 -9.95 3.29
C ASP A 59 -14.00 -9.88 1.75
N VAL A 60 -12.92 -9.42 1.11
CA VAL A 60 -12.84 -9.19 -0.35
C VAL A 60 -12.06 -10.31 -1.06
N SER A 61 -11.30 -11.11 -0.31
CA SER A 61 -10.45 -12.19 -0.84
C SER A 61 -11.18 -13.22 -1.72
N GLY A 62 -12.48 -13.41 -1.53
CA GLY A 62 -13.30 -14.33 -2.32
C GLY A 62 -13.43 -13.98 -3.81
N ILE A 63 -13.00 -12.79 -4.25
CA ILE A 63 -13.06 -12.34 -5.65
C ILE A 63 -12.24 -13.21 -6.63
N ALA A 64 -11.27 -13.99 -6.12
CA ALA A 64 -10.44 -14.89 -6.93
C ALA A 64 -11.22 -16.10 -7.47
N ALA A 65 -12.34 -16.48 -6.84
CA ALA A 65 -13.11 -17.67 -7.18
C ALA A 65 -14.53 -17.32 -7.62
N PRO A 66 -15.13 -18.11 -8.54
CA PRO A 66 -16.54 -17.96 -8.86
C PRO A 66 -17.42 -18.11 -7.62
N GLY A 67 -18.23 -17.09 -7.33
CA GLY A 67 -19.20 -17.14 -6.23
C GLY A 67 -20.32 -18.15 -6.47
N ALA A 68 -20.96 -18.63 -5.41
CA ALA A 68 -22.17 -19.45 -5.51
C ALA A 68 -23.44 -18.59 -5.57
N SER A 69 -24.37 -18.94 -6.46
CA SER A 69 -25.71 -18.33 -6.49
C SER A 69 -26.48 -18.67 -5.22
N ASN A 70 -27.39 -17.78 -4.82
CA ASN A 70 -28.36 -18.02 -3.77
C ASN A 70 -29.63 -17.17 -4.01
N PRO A 71 -30.74 -17.43 -3.31
CA PRO A 71 -32.00 -16.71 -3.52
C PRO A 71 -31.89 -15.19 -3.36
N ASN A 72 -30.98 -14.69 -2.52
CA ASN A 72 -30.78 -13.25 -2.34
C ASN A 72 -30.08 -12.62 -3.56
N ILE A 73 -29.08 -13.31 -4.13
CA ILE A 73 -28.38 -12.86 -5.34
C ILE A 73 -29.33 -12.88 -6.53
N GLU A 74 -30.08 -13.96 -6.71
CA GLU A 74 -31.05 -14.10 -7.80
C GLU A 74 -32.15 -13.04 -7.73
N LYS A 75 -32.74 -12.86 -6.55
CA LYS A 75 -33.73 -11.80 -6.32
C LYS A 75 -33.14 -10.42 -6.60
N ARG A 76 -31.91 -10.14 -6.16
CA ARG A 76 -31.27 -8.84 -6.40
C ARG A 76 -30.98 -8.61 -7.87
N SER A 77 -30.46 -9.63 -8.58
CA SER A 77 -30.20 -9.60 -10.02
C SER A 77 -31.47 -9.32 -10.83
N GLN A 78 -32.58 -9.96 -10.46
CA GLN A 78 -33.90 -9.70 -11.04
C GLN A 78 -34.39 -8.27 -10.76
N GLN A 79 -34.27 -7.80 -9.50
CA GLN A 79 -34.71 -6.46 -9.11
C GLN A 79 -33.95 -5.34 -9.83
N THR A 80 -32.64 -5.51 -10.01
CA THR A 80 -31.79 -4.47 -10.61
C THR A 80 -31.66 -4.60 -12.13
N GLY A 81 -32.15 -5.70 -12.72
CA GLY A 81 -31.98 -5.98 -14.15
C GLY A 81 -30.56 -6.39 -14.54
N HIS A 82 -29.60 -6.42 -13.61
CA HIS A 82 -28.23 -6.85 -13.89
C HIS A 82 -28.12 -8.37 -13.83
N ALA A 83 -27.81 -9.01 -14.96
CA ALA A 83 -27.55 -10.44 -15.03
C ALA A 83 -26.23 -10.79 -14.32
N TRP A 84 -26.32 -11.19 -13.04
CA TRP A 84 -25.16 -11.64 -12.28
C TRP A 84 -24.70 -13.00 -12.82
N LYS A 85 -23.39 -13.13 -13.02
CA LYS A 85 -22.74 -14.38 -13.39
C LYS A 85 -21.59 -14.63 -12.44
N ALA A 86 -21.52 -15.84 -11.90
CA ALA A 86 -20.38 -16.27 -11.11
C ALA A 86 -19.11 -16.24 -11.97
N ALA A 87 -18.07 -15.55 -11.49
CA ALA A 87 -16.77 -15.48 -12.13
C ALA A 87 -15.67 -15.33 -11.07
N GLY A 88 -14.51 -15.93 -11.34
CA GLY A 88 -13.27 -15.56 -10.66
C GLY A 88 -12.53 -14.49 -11.45
N PHE A 89 -11.71 -13.70 -10.77
CA PHE A 89 -10.91 -12.61 -11.34
C PHE A 89 -9.41 -12.87 -11.12
N PRO A 90 -8.52 -12.30 -11.94
CA PRO A 90 -7.09 -12.39 -11.71
C PRO A 90 -6.74 -11.61 -10.44
N VAL A 91 -6.33 -12.32 -9.39
CA VAL A 91 -6.06 -11.72 -8.07
C VAL A 91 -4.64 -12.02 -7.65
N GLU A 92 -3.99 -11.00 -7.10
CA GLU A 92 -2.75 -11.13 -6.36
C GLU A 92 -3.00 -10.74 -4.90
N PHE A 93 -2.57 -11.59 -3.97
CA PHE A 93 -2.67 -11.29 -2.54
C PHE A 93 -1.35 -10.73 -2.04
N LEU A 94 -1.40 -9.52 -1.48
CA LEU A 94 -0.26 -8.78 -0.96
C LEU A 94 -0.33 -8.69 0.57
N SER A 95 0.82 -8.61 1.23
CA SER A 95 0.93 -8.57 2.69
C SER A 95 2.11 -7.71 3.13
N LEU A 96 1.94 -6.90 4.19
CA LEU A 96 3.07 -6.16 4.78
C LEU A 96 3.94 -7.04 5.70
N THR A 97 3.41 -8.18 6.14
CA THR A 97 4.08 -9.10 7.09
C THR A 97 4.56 -10.39 6.41
N GLY A 98 4.10 -10.66 5.18
CA GLY A 98 4.31 -11.91 4.47
C GLY A 98 3.43 -13.08 4.91
N LYS A 99 2.51 -12.88 5.88
CA LYS A 99 1.67 -13.97 6.41
C LYS A 99 0.47 -14.32 5.53
N LYS A 100 -0.06 -13.35 4.78
CA LYS A 100 -1.35 -13.45 4.07
C LYS A 100 -1.24 -13.20 2.57
N GLY A 101 -0.04 -13.29 2.01
CA GLY A 101 0.22 -13.00 0.59
C GLY A 101 1.71 -12.77 0.33
N ALA A 102 2.02 -12.41 -0.91
CA ALA A 102 3.35 -11.94 -1.28
C ALA A 102 3.72 -10.74 -0.43
N GLN A 103 4.93 -10.75 0.14
CA GLN A 103 5.34 -9.70 1.05
C GLN A 103 5.76 -8.45 0.27
N LEU A 104 5.13 -7.32 0.57
CA LEU A 104 5.56 -6.01 0.10
C LEU A 104 6.72 -5.52 0.97
N ARG A 105 7.81 -5.13 0.30
CA ARG A 105 8.98 -4.50 0.92
C ARG A 105 9.46 -3.34 0.07
N ALA A 106 10.19 -2.43 0.69
CA ALA A 106 10.90 -1.35 0.04
C ALA A 106 12.29 -1.22 0.64
N THR A 107 13.29 -0.79 -0.12
CA THR A 107 14.59 -0.48 0.47
C THR A 107 14.57 0.88 1.16
N VAL A 108 15.44 1.10 2.15
CA VAL A 108 15.61 2.44 2.76
C VAL A 108 16.00 3.47 1.70
N SER A 109 16.88 3.09 0.77
CA SER A 109 17.26 3.91 -0.38
C SER A 109 16.05 4.31 -1.23
N SER A 110 15.14 3.39 -1.54
CA SER A 110 14.00 3.70 -2.39
C SER A 110 12.91 4.52 -1.67
N PHE A 111 12.83 4.40 -0.35
CA PHE A 111 11.96 5.24 0.48
C PHE A 111 12.38 6.71 0.41
N GLY A 112 13.69 6.96 0.39
CA GLY A 112 14.27 8.29 0.31
C GLY A 112 14.20 9.09 1.62
N PRO A 113 15.01 10.15 1.75
CA PRO A 113 15.20 10.84 3.02
C PRO A 113 13.95 11.63 3.47
N MET A 114 13.18 12.19 2.53
CA MET A 114 12.01 13.02 2.84
C MET A 114 10.84 12.20 3.40
N ALA A 115 10.54 11.07 2.76
CA ALA A 115 9.47 10.21 3.25
C ALA A 115 9.92 9.56 4.57
N LEU A 116 11.17 9.09 4.67
CA LEU A 116 11.66 8.46 5.90
C LEU A 116 11.67 9.45 7.07
N ALA A 117 12.02 10.72 6.84
CA ALA A 117 11.95 11.76 7.85
C ALA A 117 10.54 11.97 8.40
N LYS A 118 9.51 11.87 7.55
CA LYS A 118 8.11 11.94 8.00
C LYS A 118 7.70 10.71 8.81
N VAL A 119 8.18 9.51 8.46
CA VAL A 119 7.84 8.28 9.23
C VAL A 119 8.43 8.38 10.64
N LEU A 120 9.66 8.86 10.72
CA LEU A 120 10.42 9.00 11.96
C LEU A 120 10.10 10.30 12.73
N ASP A 121 9.09 11.07 12.29
CA ASP A 121 8.68 12.36 12.88
C ASP A 121 9.86 13.33 13.14
N LEU A 122 10.74 13.45 12.14
CA LEU A 122 11.96 14.24 12.26
C LEU A 122 11.70 15.74 12.11
N ASN A 123 12.39 16.55 12.92
CA ASN A 123 12.45 17.99 12.72
C ASN A 123 13.36 18.38 11.53
N GLU A 124 13.39 19.68 11.20
CA GLU A 124 14.14 20.21 10.06
C GLU A 124 15.65 19.89 10.12
N THR A 125 16.26 20.02 11.30
CA THR A 125 17.69 19.72 11.51
C THR A 125 17.99 18.24 11.30
N GLN A 126 17.17 17.35 11.87
CA GLN A 126 17.31 15.90 11.71
C GLN A 126 17.07 15.46 10.27
N THR A 127 16.08 16.05 9.61
CA THR A 127 15.76 15.82 8.19
C THR A 127 16.91 16.24 7.29
N SER A 128 17.55 17.39 7.58
CA SER A 128 18.72 17.87 6.85
C SER A 128 19.90 16.91 6.99
N VAL A 129 20.14 16.40 8.21
CA VAL A 129 21.18 15.38 8.47
C VAL A 129 20.87 14.08 7.72
N LEU A 130 19.62 13.59 7.76
CA LEU A 130 19.23 12.38 7.05
C LEU A 130 19.44 12.55 5.53
N THR A 131 19.06 13.69 4.97
CA THR A 131 19.25 14.01 3.54
C THR A 131 20.71 13.98 3.14
N LEU A 132 21.58 14.54 3.99
CA LEU A 132 23.03 14.55 3.79
C LEU A 132 23.62 13.14 3.81
N VAL A 133 23.15 12.29 4.72
CA VAL A 133 23.57 10.87 4.80
C VAL A 133 23.15 10.11 3.54
N PHE A 134 21.93 10.32 3.04
CA PHE A 134 21.50 9.72 1.77
C PHE A 134 22.36 10.19 0.59
N LYS A 135 22.66 11.49 0.50
CA LYS A 135 23.54 12.03 -0.55
C LYS A 135 24.94 11.42 -0.51
N TYR A 136 25.50 11.22 0.68
CA TYR A 136 26.76 10.53 0.86
C TYR A 136 26.70 9.08 0.34
N CYS A 137 25.64 8.34 0.68
CA CYS A 137 25.43 6.98 0.20
C CYS A 137 25.31 6.91 -1.32
N ASP A 138 24.56 7.82 -1.94
CA ASP A 138 24.40 7.89 -3.40
C ASP A 138 25.74 8.13 -4.11
N ASP A 139 26.53 9.11 -3.63
CA ASP A 139 27.83 9.44 -4.21
C ASP A 139 28.84 8.30 -4.07
N LYS A 140 28.74 7.52 -3.00
CA LYS A 140 29.60 6.38 -2.70
C LYS A 140 29.05 5.06 -3.24
N LYS A 141 27.85 5.06 -3.85
CA LYS A 141 27.13 3.87 -4.32
C LYS A 141 26.94 2.81 -3.21
N LEU A 142 26.56 3.27 -2.03
CA LEU A 142 26.24 2.43 -0.88
C LEU A 142 24.72 2.28 -0.78
N PRO A 143 24.12 1.22 -1.36
CA PRO A 143 22.69 0.99 -1.22
C PRO A 143 22.33 0.76 0.26
N LEU A 144 21.24 1.37 0.70
CA LEU A 144 20.67 1.19 2.03
C LEU A 144 19.45 0.28 1.89
N LEU A 145 19.59 -1.00 2.23
CA LEU A 145 18.50 -1.96 2.10
C LEU A 145 17.55 -1.84 3.30
N ASP A 146 18.11 -1.77 4.50
CA ASP A 146 17.37 -1.75 5.75
C ASP A 146 17.93 -0.74 6.78
N PHE A 147 17.38 -0.76 7.99
CA PHE A 147 17.86 0.11 9.07
C PHE A 147 19.19 -0.32 9.67
N ALA A 148 19.63 -1.57 9.49
CA ALA A 148 20.97 -1.97 9.90
C ALA A 148 22.04 -1.29 9.04
N ASP A 149 21.79 -1.16 7.73
CA ASP A 149 22.67 -0.42 6.82
C ASP A 149 22.72 1.06 7.19
N LEU A 150 21.56 1.71 7.34
CA LEU A 150 21.50 3.14 7.69
C LEU A 150 22.16 3.42 9.06
N ARG A 151 21.95 2.53 10.04
CA ARG A 151 22.62 2.60 11.36
C ARG A 151 24.14 2.51 11.22
N THR A 152 24.64 1.59 10.41
CA THR A 152 26.08 1.43 10.15
C THR A 152 26.67 2.69 9.55
N VAL A 153 26.02 3.27 8.53
CA VAL A 153 26.49 4.51 7.90
C VAL A 153 26.49 5.68 8.88
N LEU A 154 25.42 5.86 9.66
CA LEU A 154 25.35 6.92 10.67
C LEU A 154 26.46 6.82 11.73
N GLN A 155 26.79 5.59 12.15
CA GLN A 155 27.88 5.33 13.09
C GLN A 155 29.26 5.61 12.47
N HIS A 156 29.48 5.18 11.22
CA HIS A 156 30.70 5.47 10.46
C HIS A 156 30.93 6.98 10.35
N LEU A 157 29.92 7.73 9.93
CA LEU A 157 29.99 9.17 9.70
C LEU A 157 30.12 10.03 10.98
N THR A 158 29.91 9.43 12.15
CA THR A 158 30.17 10.07 13.45
C THR A 158 31.44 9.58 14.15
N GLY A 159 32.10 8.58 13.58
CA GLY A 159 33.35 7.99 14.04
C GLY A 159 34.49 8.21 13.04
N GLU A 160 35.03 7.11 12.52
CA GLU A 160 36.22 7.12 11.65
C GLU A 160 35.96 7.82 10.30
N GLY A 161 34.74 7.75 9.79
CA GLY A 161 34.31 8.36 8.54
C GLY A 161 33.96 9.86 8.64
N ALA A 162 34.07 10.48 9.81
CA ALA A 162 33.65 11.88 10.00
C ALA A 162 34.36 12.87 9.07
N ALA A 163 35.62 12.60 8.70
CA ALA A 163 36.38 13.41 7.76
C ALA A 163 35.80 13.37 6.33
N GLU A 164 35.06 12.32 5.96
CA GLU A 164 34.44 12.20 4.64
C GLU A 164 33.26 13.16 4.45
N LEU A 165 32.71 13.70 5.55
CA LEU A 165 31.64 14.68 5.50
C LEU A 165 32.11 16.11 5.28
N ALA A 166 33.42 16.36 5.19
CA ALA A 166 33.96 17.71 5.03
C ALA A 166 33.37 18.47 3.83
N SER A 167 33.04 17.77 2.74
CA SER A 167 32.43 18.35 1.54
C SER A 167 30.90 18.46 1.58
N TYR A 168 30.24 17.80 2.53
CA TYR A 168 28.78 17.74 2.63
C TYR A 168 28.23 18.64 3.73
N GLY A 169 29.02 18.89 4.77
CA GLY A 169 28.59 19.48 6.03
C GLY A 169 28.68 18.44 7.16
N GLY A 170 29.18 18.85 8.33
CA GLY A 170 29.32 17.95 9.47
C GLY A 170 27.96 17.57 10.07
N ILE A 171 27.91 16.41 10.74
CA ILE A 171 26.74 15.97 11.50
C ILE A 171 27.09 15.87 12.99
N SER A 172 26.16 16.26 13.87
CA SER A 172 26.39 16.16 15.31
C SER A 172 26.10 14.75 15.84
N LYS A 173 26.88 14.29 16.82
CA LYS A 173 26.63 12.98 17.49
C LYS A 173 25.27 12.96 18.18
N GLN A 174 24.82 14.10 18.68
CA GLN A 174 23.53 14.27 19.33
C GLN A 174 22.38 14.00 18.35
N THR A 175 22.43 14.59 17.15
CA THR A 175 21.42 14.40 16.10
C THR A 175 21.36 12.94 15.66
N VAL A 176 22.53 12.32 15.42
CA VAL A 176 22.60 10.89 15.08
C VAL A 176 22.02 10.01 16.17
N GLY A 177 22.30 10.32 17.44
CA GLY A 177 21.71 9.62 18.57
C GLY A 177 20.18 9.68 18.62
N VAL A 178 19.56 10.77 18.12
CA VAL A 178 18.10 10.85 17.98
C VAL A 178 17.62 9.94 16.86
N LEU A 179 18.21 10.05 15.65
CA LEU A 179 17.85 9.21 14.50
C LEU A 179 17.89 7.71 14.84
N LEU A 180 18.94 7.28 15.56
CA LEU A 180 19.10 5.90 16.00
C LEU A 180 17.95 5.44 16.92
N ARG A 181 17.47 6.31 17.81
CA ARG A 181 16.34 5.99 18.71
C ARG A 181 15.02 5.91 17.96
N GLU A 182 14.74 6.86 17.07
CA GLU A 182 13.51 6.86 16.26
C GLU A 182 13.44 5.59 15.39
N MET A 183 14.56 5.17 14.79
CA MET A 183 14.61 3.92 14.03
C MET A 183 14.32 2.69 14.92
N VAL A 184 14.90 2.63 16.12
CA VAL A 184 14.64 1.53 17.06
C VAL A 184 13.18 1.50 17.50
N GLU A 185 12.58 2.65 17.75
CA GLU A 185 11.16 2.75 18.09
C GLU A 185 10.27 2.23 16.95
N LEU A 186 10.57 2.64 15.72
CA LEU A 186 9.84 2.18 14.53
C LEU A 186 10.00 0.67 14.29
N GLU A 187 11.20 0.12 14.52
CA GLU A 187 11.47 -1.33 14.48
C GLU A 187 10.65 -2.09 15.54
N GLN A 188 10.57 -1.58 16.77
CA GLN A 188 9.77 -2.18 17.84
C GLN A 188 8.27 -2.19 17.51
N GLN A 189 7.79 -1.17 16.78
CA GLN A 189 6.42 -1.12 16.27
C GLN A 189 6.19 -2.03 15.04
N GLY A 190 7.24 -2.72 14.59
CA GLY A 190 7.17 -3.74 13.54
C GLY A 190 7.26 -3.19 12.12
N ALA A 191 7.59 -1.91 11.93
CA ALA A 191 7.81 -1.32 10.61
C ALA A 191 9.15 -1.76 9.99
N GLY A 192 10.11 -2.21 10.80
CA GLY A 192 11.41 -2.72 10.32
C GLY A 192 11.28 -3.86 9.29
N THR A 193 10.24 -4.71 9.39
CA THR A 193 10.04 -5.83 8.45
C THR A 193 9.59 -5.39 7.05
N PHE A 194 9.23 -4.12 6.87
CA PHE A 194 8.94 -3.54 5.57
C PHE A 194 10.21 -3.21 4.79
N PHE A 195 11.31 -2.93 5.48
CA PHE A 195 12.55 -2.51 4.84
C PHE A 195 13.40 -3.71 4.43
N GLY A 196 13.78 -3.77 3.15
CA GLY A 196 14.67 -4.79 2.60
C GLY A 196 14.26 -5.27 1.22
N GLU A 197 14.90 -6.36 0.78
CA GLU A 197 14.69 -6.97 -0.54
C GLU A 197 13.88 -8.28 -0.47
N PRO A 198 13.23 -8.73 -1.57
CA PRO A 198 13.10 -8.02 -2.84
C PRO A 198 12.18 -6.81 -2.70
N GLU A 199 12.57 -5.69 -3.31
CA GLU A 199 11.75 -4.49 -3.36
C GLU A 199 10.56 -4.69 -4.30
N PHE A 200 9.39 -4.18 -3.91
CA PHE A 200 8.19 -4.22 -4.74
C PHE A 200 8.19 -3.09 -5.78
N GLU A 201 7.97 -3.45 -7.04
CA GLU A 201 7.84 -2.49 -8.13
C GLU A 201 6.38 -2.05 -8.26
N LEU A 202 6.10 -0.75 -8.16
CA LEU A 202 4.72 -0.25 -8.23
C LEU A 202 4.05 -0.49 -9.59
N ASP A 203 4.85 -0.61 -10.65
CA ASP A 203 4.36 -0.94 -11.99
C ASP A 203 3.71 -2.34 -12.05
N ASP A 204 4.07 -3.24 -11.12
CA ASP A 204 3.42 -4.54 -10.99
C ASP A 204 1.93 -4.36 -10.64
N LEU A 205 1.50 -3.27 -9.99
CA LEU A 205 0.08 -3.05 -9.71
C LEU A 205 -0.77 -2.76 -10.96
N ILE A 206 -0.14 -2.48 -12.11
CA ILE A 206 -0.82 -1.99 -13.33
C ILE A 206 -0.94 -3.10 -14.39
N GLU A 207 -0.78 -4.37 -14.00
CA GLU A 207 -0.84 -5.49 -14.93
C GLU A 207 -2.26 -5.84 -15.43
N VAL A 208 -2.32 -6.28 -16.68
CA VAL A 208 -3.51 -6.85 -17.34
C VAL A 208 -3.23 -8.31 -17.68
N SER A 209 -4.16 -9.20 -17.32
CA SER A 209 -4.05 -10.63 -17.59
C SER A 209 -4.09 -10.94 -19.09
N PRO A 210 -3.60 -12.13 -19.52
CA PRO A 210 -3.68 -12.56 -20.91
C PRO A 210 -5.10 -12.56 -21.49
N GLU A 211 -6.11 -12.71 -20.65
CA GLU A 211 -7.53 -12.68 -21.02
C GLU A 211 -8.10 -11.25 -21.12
N GLY A 212 -7.26 -10.22 -20.98
CA GLY A 212 -7.64 -8.80 -21.08
C GLY A 212 -8.28 -8.22 -19.82
N ARG A 213 -8.19 -8.91 -18.67
CA ARG A 213 -8.74 -8.42 -17.40
C ARG A 213 -7.67 -7.75 -16.55
N GLY A 214 -7.97 -6.60 -15.96
CA GLY A 214 -7.05 -5.92 -15.05
C GLY A 214 -6.82 -6.75 -13.79
N ARG A 215 -5.56 -6.88 -13.35
CA ARG A 215 -5.23 -7.60 -12.11
C ARG A 215 -5.82 -6.89 -10.90
N VAL A 216 -6.35 -7.66 -9.95
CA VAL A 216 -6.83 -7.15 -8.66
C VAL A 216 -5.81 -7.47 -7.58
N SER A 217 -5.02 -6.49 -7.20
CA SER A 217 -4.04 -6.61 -6.11
C SER A 217 -4.72 -6.29 -4.77
N VAL A 218 -4.87 -7.32 -3.93
CA VAL A 218 -5.54 -7.23 -2.63
C VAL A 218 -4.51 -7.21 -1.51
N LEU A 219 -4.30 -6.05 -0.90
CA LEU A 219 -3.48 -5.90 0.29
C LEU A 219 -4.25 -6.36 1.53
N ALA A 220 -3.86 -7.50 2.08
CA ALA A 220 -4.40 -7.99 3.34
C ALA A 220 -3.86 -7.17 4.52
N LEU A 221 -4.76 -6.50 5.24
CA LEU A 221 -4.43 -5.66 6.40
C LEU A 221 -4.95 -6.22 7.73
N SER A 222 -5.70 -7.32 7.68
CA SER A 222 -6.29 -7.97 8.86
C SER A 222 -5.29 -8.38 9.96
N ASP A 223 -4.01 -8.58 9.64
CA ASP A 223 -2.93 -8.88 10.59
C ASP A 223 -1.98 -7.70 10.87
N VAL A 224 -2.32 -6.51 10.36
CA VAL A 224 -1.56 -5.26 10.53
C VAL A 224 -2.35 -4.22 11.34
N GLN A 225 -3.62 -4.48 11.67
CA GLN A 225 -4.46 -3.53 12.43
C GLN A 225 -3.84 -3.10 13.77
N GLU A 226 -3.09 -4.00 14.41
CA GLU A 226 -2.38 -3.74 15.67
C GLU A 226 -0.98 -3.13 15.46
N LYS A 227 -0.57 -2.89 14.21
CA LYS A 227 0.73 -2.32 13.81
C LYS A 227 0.55 -1.06 12.95
N PRO A 228 0.01 0.03 13.52
CA PRO A 228 -0.33 1.24 12.77
C PRO A 228 0.88 1.87 12.07
N ALA A 229 2.07 1.81 12.67
CA ALA A 229 3.29 2.34 12.07
C ALA A 229 3.74 1.58 10.82
N LEU A 230 3.59 0.25 10.79
CA LEU A 230 3.87 -0.54 9.59
C LEU A 230 2.94 -0.12 8.42
N PHE A 231 1.65 0.06 8.71
CA PHE A 231 0.69 0.48 7.69
C PHE A 231 0.93 1.92 7.21
N SER A 232 1.18 2.87 8.11
CA SER A 232 1.44 4.26 7.72
C SER A 232 2.73 4.40 6.92
N THR A 233 3.79 3.66 7.30
CA THR A 233 5.07 3.60 6.58
C THR A 233 4.85 3.14 5.14
N PHE A 234 4.11 2.04 4.94
CA PHE A 234 3.75 1.55 3.62
C PHE A 234 2.94 2.57 2.81
N MET A 235 1.89 3.15 3.40
CA MET A 235 1.04 4.12 2.69
C MET A 235 1.84 5.35 2.26
N MET A 236 2.77 5.82 3.08
CA MET A 236 3.60 6.97 2.72
C MET A 236 4.61 6.63 1.63
N TRP A 237 5.20 5.43 1.66
CA TRP A 237 6.04 4.94 0.56
C TRP A 237 5.28 4.91 -0.77
N MET A 238 4.11 4.27 -0.77
CA MET A 238 3.29 4.10 -1.97
C MET A 238 2.83 5.43 -2.56
N LEU A 239 2.61 6.47 -1.74
CA LEU A 239 2.16 7.80 -2.20
C LEU A 239 3.32 8.76 -2.55
N ALA A 240 4.54 8.45 -2.11
CA ALA A 240 5.72 9.26 -2.41
C ALA A 240 6.34 8.94 -3.78
N ARG A 241 5.84 7.89 -4.44
CA ARG A 241 6.22 7.43 -5.77
C ARG A 241 5.09 7.66 -6.76
#